data_AF-A0A8T5MME7-F1
#
_entry.id   AF-A0A8T5MME7-F1
#
_cell.length_a   1.000
_cell.length_b   1.000
_cell.length_c   1.000
_cell.angle_alpha   90.00
_cell.angle_beta   90.00
_cell.angle_gamma   90.00
#
_symmetry.space_group_name_H-M   'P 1'
#
loop_
_entity.id
_entity.type
_entity.pdbx_description
1 polymer ?
#
loop_
_entity_poly.entity_id
_entity_poly.type
_entity_poly.pdbx_seq_one_letter_code
_entity_poly.pdbx_strand_id
1 'polypeptide(L)'
;MNVLKEIDLRTAKKIFSSKDNVESYLLELNKTKNISLKFREITRGKNSGKKVLDMTNEELWDKVISSWNYNNSLKVVRNLFKKSKKYENGKNGKTRYKELIEEWNNLNLGLIKWPCSQGAFDEFVQRVNNSNATDKDEIVKKASVQYRRMKELNTVRNDFLEIEIFEMNDNILPTLNHSRGTDYFINGESFDQKVAKSPTKEFMKTYGDNWKEEAVKHPEKVAEYLYKYQDEGRFGADSRILIVYLDEDVALEKIEEKINKTNLNQPLKVGFTYNHARVGEKKYQVECFVIVLSN
;
A
#
# COMPACT_ATOMS: atom_id res chain seq x y z
N MET A 1 -8.45 12.42 -11.80
CA MET A 1 -9.52 11.72 -12.56
C MET A 1 -10.36 10.96 -11.55
N ASN A 2 -11.68 10.97 -11.70
CA ASN A 2 -12.59 10.26 -10.80
C ASN A 2 -13.23 9.07 -11.53
N VAL A 3 -12.92 7.84 -11.09
CA VAL A 3 -13.35 6.61 -11.75
C VAL A 3 -14.84 6.29 -11.59
N LEU A 4 -15.61 7.10 -10.83
CA LEU A 4 -17.05 6.97 -10.76
C LEU A 4 -17.72 7.28 -12.12
N LYS A 5 -17.14 8.23 -12.87
CA LYS A 5 -17.73 8.73 -14.12
C LYS A 5 -17.15 8.01 -15.34
N GLU A 6 -15.83 7.99 -15.43
CA GLU A 6 -15.10 7.49 -16.58
C GLU A 6 -13.71 7.00 -16.17
N ILE A 7 -13.05 6.26 -17.05
CA ILE A 7 -11.69 5.77 -16.83
C ILE A 7 -10.85 6.01 -18.08
N ASP A 8 -9.60 6.45 -17.91
CA ASP A 8 -8.62 6.51 -18.99
C ASP A 8 -7.72 5.28 -19.03
N LEU A 9 -6.93 5.16 -20.09
CA LEU A 9 -5.98 4.06 -20.26
C LEU A 9 -4.96 3.97 -19.11
N ARG A 10 -4.51 5.11 -18.59
CA ARG A 10 -3.52 5.15 -17.50
C ARG A 10 -4.09 4.55 -16.22
N THR A 11 -5.31 4.92 -15.87
CA THR A 11 -6.02 4.47 -14.68
C THR A 11 -6.46 3.02 -14.83
N ALA A 12 -6.93 2.62 -16.01
CA ALA A 12 -7.22 1.21 -16.31
C ALA A 12 -5.95 0.35 -16.14
N LYS A 13 -4.80 0.80 -16.64
CA LYS A 13 -3.53 0.10 -16.45
C LYS A 13 -3.11 0.02 -14.97
N LYS A 14 -3.42 1.01 -14.13
CA LYS A 14 -3.19 0.92 -12.68
C LYS A 14 -4.06 -0.16 -12.02
N ILE A 15 -5.34 -0.22 -12.37
CA ILE A 15 -6.30 -1.19 -11.78
C ILE A 15 -5.97 -2.61 -12.23
N PHE A 16 -5.83 -2.83 -13.54
CA PHE A 16 -5.73 -4.19 -14.09
C PHE A 16 -4.30 -4.68 -14.25
N SER A 17 -3.33 -3.79 -14.55
CA SER A 17 -1.88 -4.03 -14.74
C SER A 17 -1.45 -4.99 -15.85
N SER A 18 -2.22 -6.04 -16.16
CA SER A 18 -1.86 -7.10 -17.09
C SER A 18 -3.01 -7.40 -18.05
N LYS A 19 -2.66 -7.93 -19.22
CA LYS A 19 -3.62 -8.39 -20.22
C LYS A 19 -4.54 -9.48 -19.67
N ASP A 20 -4.01 -10.45 -18.92
CA ASP A 20 -4.79 -11.55 -18.35
C ASP A 20 -5.89 -11.08 -17.38
N ASN A 21 -5.59 -10.05 -16.58
CA ASN A 21 -6.56 -9.42 -15.70
C ASN A 21 -7.65 -8.68 -16.50
N VAL A 22 -7.29 -8.01 -17.59
CA VAL A 22 -8.24 -7.36 -18.50
C VAL A 22 -9.15 -8.39 -19.15
N GLU A 23 -8.61 -9.49 -19.67
CA GLU A 23 -9.41 -10.56 -20.27
C GLU A 23 -10.38 -11.17 -19.24
N SER A 24 -9.88 -11.49 -18.05
CA SER A 24 -10.71 -12.01 -16.95
C SER A 24 -11.84 -11.05 -16.56
N TYR A 25 -11.53 -9.76 -16.48
CA TYR A 25 -12.51 -8.71 -16.21
C TYR A 25 -13.57 -8.62 -17.30
N LEU A 26 -13.19 -8.56 -18.58
CA LEU A 26 -14.14 -8.46 -19.68
C LEU A 26 -15.05 -9.68 -19.76
N LEU A 27 -14.52 -10.89 -19.52
CA LEU A 27 -15.31 -12.12 -19.49
C LEU A 27 -16.34 -12.11 -18.36
N GLU A 28 -15.96 -11.70 -17.15
CA GLU A 28 -16.89 -11.59 -16.02
C GLU A 28 -17.92 -10.46 -16.22
N LEU A 29 -17.49 -9.32 -16.76
CA LEU A 29 -18.40 -8.22 -17.09
C LEU A 29 -19.42 -8.63 -18.16
N ASN A 30 -19.02 -9.43 -19.15
CA ASN A 30 -19.91 -9.89 -20.20
C ASN A 30 -21.08 -10.73 -19.68
N LYS A 31 -20.87 -11.52 -18.62
CA LYS A 31 -21.95 -12.30 -17.98
C LYS A 31 -23.08 -11.44 -17.44
N THR A 32 -22.82 -10.17 -17.14
CA THR A 32 -23.81 -9.25 -16.54
C THR A 32 -24.30 -8.17 -17.50
N LYS A 33 -23.44 -7.68 -18.41
CA LYS A 33 -23.74 -6.52 -19.27
C LYS A 33 -23.88 -6.88 -20.76
N ASN A 34 -23.68 -8.16 -21.13
CA ASN A 34 -23.72 -8.64 -22.51
C ASN A 34 -22.94 -7.74 -23.49
N ILE A 35 -21.66 -7.51 -23.19
CA ILE A 35 -20.77 -6.70 -24.02
C ILE A 35 -20.30 -7.51 -25.23
N SER A 36 -20.32 -6.90 -26.43
CA SER A 36 -19.79 -7.56 -27.63
C SER A 36 -18.28 -7.84 -27.49
N LEU A 37 -17.92 -9.12 -27.44
CA LEU A 37 -16.55 -9.63 -27.37
C LEU A 37 -16.30 -10.60 -28.55
N LYS A 38 -15.11 -10.52 -29.14
CA LYS A 38 -14.70 -11.43 -30.24
C LYS A 38 -14.01 -12.65 -29.64
N PHE A 39 -14.38 -13.83 -30.13
CA PHE A 39 -13.81 -15.10 -29.68
C PHE A 39 -13.27 -15.89 -30.86
N ARG A 40 -12.16 -16.60 -30.66
CA ARG A 40 -11.66 -17.64 -31.56
C ARG A 40 -11.57 -18.96 -30.83
N GLU A 41 -11.73 -20.04 -31.59
CA GLU A 41 -11.56 -21.39 -31.09
C GLU A 41 -10.14 -21.88 -31.40
N ILE A 42 -9.47 -22.44 -30.40
CA ILE A 42 -8.17 -23.06 -30.61
C ILE A 42 -8.39 -24.38 -31.36
N THR A 43 -7.80 -24.53 -32.54
CA THR A 43 -8.02 -25.68 -33.43
C THR A 43 -6.95 -26.76 -33.33
N ARG A 44 -5.86 -26.53 -32.57
CA ARG A 44 -4.69 -27.44 -32.51
C ARG A 44 -4.10 -27.53 -31.10
N GLY A 45 -3.54 -28.70 -30.77
CA GLY A 45 -2.81 -28.97 -29.53
C GLY A 45 -3.69 -29.33 -28.34
N LYS A 46 -3.08 -29.40 -27.13
CA LYS A 46 -3.76 -29.82 -25.88
C LYS A 46 -4.96 -28.94 -25.47
N ASN A 47 -5.06 -27.72 -26.01
CA ASN A 47 -6.13 -26.77 -25.74
C ASN A 47 -7.17 -26.69 -26.88
N SER A 48 -7.18 -27.67 -27.80
CA SER A 48 -8.14 -27.72 -28.90
C SER A 48 -9.59 -27.72 -28.39
N GLY A 49 -10.46 -26.93 -29.01
CA GLY A 49 -11.87 -26.76 -28.62
C GLY A 49 -12.12 -25.64 -27.58
N LYS A 50 -11.06 -25.02 -27.04
CA LYS A 50 -11.21 -23.91 -26.09
C LYS A 50 -11.47 -22.59 -26.82
N LYS A 51 -12.52 -21.86 -26.41
CA LYS A 51 -12.79 -20.49 -26.84
C LYS A 51 -11.94 -19.51 -26.05
N VAL A 52 -11.22 -18.63 -26.73
CA VAL A 52 -10.40 -17.55 -26.16
C VAL A 52 -10.76 -16.23 -26.82
N LEU A 53 -10.50 -15.11 -26.14
CA LEU A 53 -10.71 -13.79 -26.72
C LEU A 53 -9.78 -13.60 -27.92
N ASP A 54 -10.35 -13.12 -29.02
CA ASP A 54 -9.65 -12.79 -30.25
C ASP A 54 -9.65 -11.29 -30.46
N MET A 55 -8.91 -10.62 -29.58
CA MET A 55 -8.79 -9.17 -29.56
C MET A 55 -7.32 -8.80 -29.33
N THR A 56 -6.87 -7.78 -30.03
CA THR A 56 -5.55 -7.16 -29.80
C THR A 56 -5.49 -6.52 -28.42
N ASN A 57 -4.28 -6.24 -27.93
CA ASN A 57 -4.13 -5.58 -26.62
C ASN A 57 -4.82 -4.22 -26.60
N GLU A 58 -4.72 -3.43 -27.68
CA GLU A 58 -5.38 -2.12 -27.81
C GLU A 58 -6.91 -2.26 -27.77
N GLU A 59 -7.48 -3.18 -28.56
CA GLU A 59 -8.93 -3.44 -28.55
C GLU A 59 -9.43 -3.85 -27.16
N LEU A 60 -8.65 -4.64 -26.40
CA LEU A 60 -9.00 -5.03 -25.04
C LEU A 60 -9.09 -3.82 -24.10
N TRP A 61 -8.08 -2.93 -24.13
CA TRP A 61 -8.09 -1.73 -23.29
C TRP A 61 -9.19 -0.75 -23.69
N ASP A 62 -9.40 -0.54 -24.99
CA ASP A 62 -10.48 0.29 -25.51
C ASP A 62 -11.85 -0.27 -25.09
N LYS A 63 -11.99 -1.60 -25.05
CA LYS A 63 -13.19 -2.24 -24.55
C LYS A 63 -13.40 -2.00 -23.06
N VAL A 64 -12.35 -2.04 -22.24
CA VAL A 64 -12.44 -1.70 -20.81
C VAL A 64 -12.94 -0.27 -20.63
N ILE A 65 -12.35 0.68 -21.35
CA ILE A 65 -12.68 2.11 -21.26
C ILE A 65 -14.13 2.36 -21.71
N SER A 66 -14.48 1.91 -22.91
CA SER A 66 -15.82 2.12 -23.50
C SER A 66 -16.95 1.41 -22.76
N SER A 67 -16.66 0.30 -22.06
CA SER A 67 -17.68 -0.45 -21.31
C SER A 67 -17.74 -0.10 -19.83
N TRP A 68 -16.90 0.82 -19.35
CA TRP A 68 -16.76 1.17 -17.94
C TRP A 68 -18.09 1.61 -17.33
N ASN A 69 -18.40 1.04 -16.16
CA ASN A 69 -19.51 1.48 -15.32
C ASN A 69 -19.13 1.14 -13.88
N TYR A 70 -18.91 2.16 -13.06
CA TYR A 70 -18.31 1.97 -11.74
C TYR A 70 -19.00 0.90 -10.89
N ASN A 71 -20.33 0.90 -10.81
CA ASN A 71 -21.07 -0.03 -9.96
C ASN A 71 -20.89 -1.50 -10.38
N ASN A 72 -20.88 -1.77 -11.69
CA ASN A 72 -20.65 -3.12 -12.20
C ASN A 72 -19.16 -3.49 -12.11
N SER A 73 -18.28 -2.56 -12.49
CA SER A 73 -16.83 -2.74 -12.48
C SER A 73 -16.30 -2.99 -11.07
N LEU A 74 -16.82 -2.27 -10.06
CA LEU A 74 -16.48 -2.45 -8.65
C LEU A 74 -16.73 -3.89 -8.22
N LYS A 75 -17.93 -4.44 -8.49
CA LYS A 75 -18.28 -5.82 -8.13
C LYS A 75 -17.37 -6.83 -8.80
N VAL A 76 -17.12 -6.68 -10.10
CA VAL A 76 -16.26 -7.60 -10.86
C VAL A 76 -14.81 -7.54 -10.36
N VAL A 77 -14.25 -6.33 -10.23
CA VAL A 77 -12.87 -6.12 -9.79
C VAL A 77 -12.67 -6.62 -8.36
N ARG A 78 -13.59 -6.36 -7.43
CA ARG A 78 -13.52 -6.90 -6.06
C ARG A 78 -13.53 -8.44 -6.07
N ASN A 79 -14.37 -9.06 -6.90
CA ASN A 79 -14.41 -10.52 -7.00
C ASN A 79 -13.13 -11.11 -7.61
N LEU A 80 -12.54 -10.46 -8.61
CA LEU A 80 -11.25 -10.87 -9.17
C LEU A 80 -10.13 -10.69 -8.15
N PHE A 81 -10.12 -9.57 -7.42
CA PHE A 81 -9.14 -9.31 -6.36
C PHE A 81 -9.19 -10.39 -5.29
N LYS A 82 -10.37 -10.79 -4.81
CA LYS A 82 -10.54 -11.87 -3.82
C LYS A 82 -10.01 -13.24 -4.29
N LYS A 83 -9.84 -13.44 -5.59
CA LYS A 83 -9.25 -14.67 -6.19
C LYS A 83 -7.75 -14.51 -6.49
N SER A 84 -7.20 -13.33 -6.30
CA SER A 84 -5.80 -13.02 -6.61
C SER A 84 -4.84 -13.51 -5.53
N LYS A 85 -3.58 -13.74 -5.92
CA LYS A 85 -2.52 -14.05 -4.96
C LYS A 85 -2.25 -12.91 -3.98
N LYS A 86 -2.45 -11.66 -4.42
CA LYS A 86 -2.31 -10.46 -3.58
C LYS A 86 -3.27 -10.50 -2.38
N TYR A 87 -4.55 -10.83 -2.64
CA TYR A 87 -5.54 -10.99 -1.56
C TYR A 87 -5.21 -12.17 -0.64
N GLU A 88 -4.86 -13.33 -1.20
CA GLU A 88 -4.47 -14.51 -0.42
C GLU A 88 -3.28 -14.22 0.50
N ASN A 89 -2.25 -13.54 0.00
CA ASN A 89 -1.07 -13.16 0.77
C ASN A 89 -1.42 -12.23 1.93
N GLY A 90 -2.21 -11.19 1.69
CA GLY A 90 -2.61 -10.27 2.76
C GLY A 90 -3.55 -10.91 3.78
N LYS A 91 -4.45 -11.81 3.37
CA LYS A 91 -5.28 -12.63 4.29
C LYS A 91 -4.45 -13.49 5.21
N ASN A 92 -3.42 -14.15 4.67
CA ASN A 92 -2.47 -14.93 5.46
C ASN A 92 -1.46 -14.04 6.22
N GLY A 93 -1.44 -12.74 5.93
CA GLY A 93 -0.48 -11.78 6.46
C GLY A 93 -0.54 -11.68 7.97
N LYS A 94 -1.73 -11.73 8.58
CA LYS A 94 -1.89 -11.71 10.04
C LYS A 94 -1.19 -12.91 10.71
N THR A 95 -1.46 -14.12 10.23
CA THR A 95 -0.84 -15.35 10.75
C THR A 95 0.66 -15.32 10.53
N ARG A 96 1.10 -14.96 9.32
CA ARG A 96 2.53 -14.88 8.99
C ARG A 96 3.25 -13.82 9.84
N TYR A 97 2.60 -12.71 10.16
CA TYR A 97 3.17 -11.68 11.03
C TYR A 97 3.39 -12.21 12.46
N LYS A 98 2.43 -12.96 13.01
CA LYS A 98 2.57 -13.60 14.33
C LYS A 98 3.73 -14.59 14.34
N GLU A 99 3.82 -15.47 13.33
CA GLU A 99 4.94 -16.41 13.16
C GLU A 99 6.29 -15.67 13.09
N LEU A 100 6.38 -14.58 12.33
CA LEU A 100 7.62 -13.83 12.18
C LEU A 100 8.08 -13.15 13.47
N ILE A 101 7.15 -12.70 14.31
CA ILE A 101 7.47 -12.19 15.65
C ILE A 101 7.99 -13.32 16.54
N GLU A 102 7.35 -14.49 16.50
CA GLU A 102 7.80 -15.65 17.26
C GLU A 102 9.20 -16.10 16.82
N GLU A 103 9.44 -16.22 15.52
CA GLU A 103 10.76 -16.49 14.95
C GLU A 103 11.80 -15.44 15.39
N TRP A 104 11.43 -14.16 15.42
CA TRP A 104 12.30 -13.07 15.87
C TRP A 104 12.71 -13.23 17.34
N ASN A 105 11.75 -13.58 18.19
CA ASN A 105 11.97 -13.81 19.62
C ASN A 105 12.81 -15.07 19.86
N ASN A 106 12.53 -16.17 19.14
CA ASN A 106 13.29 -17.42 19.23
C ASN A 106 14.76 -17.25 18.81
N LEU A 107 15.03 -16.33 17.88
CA LEU A 107 16.39 -15.97 17.46
C LEU A 107 17.08 -14.97 18.41
N ASN A 108 16.41 -14.55 19.50
CA ASN A 108 16.91 -13.58 20.47
C ASN A 108 17.47 -12.29 19.81
N LEU A 109 16.75 -11.79 18.81
CA LEU A 109 17.15 -10.61 18.05
C LEU A 109 16.93 -9.30 18.83
N GLY A 110 16.36 -9.35 20.03
CA GLY A 110 16.07 -8.17 20.87
C GLY A 110 14.86 -7.39 20.36
N LEU A 111 14.86 -6.07 20.56
CA LEU A 111 13.74 -5.20 20.15
C LEU A 111 13.52 -5.22 18.62
N ILE A 112 12.26 -5.22 18.19
CA ILE A 112 11.86 -5.22 16.78
C ILE A 112 12.05 -3.82 16.18
N LYS A 113 13.30 -3.51 15.89
CA LYS A 113 13.69 -2.25 15.26
C LYS A 113 14.69 -2.47 14.14
N TRP A 114 14.77 -1.48 13.28
CA TRP A 114 15.83 -1.46 12.28
C TRP A 114 17.19 -1.35 12.98
N PRO A 115 18.19 -2.17 12.61
CA PRO A 115 19.55 -2.04 13.14
C PRO A 115 20.25 -0.77 12.63
N CYS A 116 19.83 -0.27 11.47
CA CYS A 116 20.32 0.94 10.82
C CYS A 116 19.24 1.51 9.90
N SER A 117 19.41 2.74 9.42
CA SER A 117 18.49 3.34 8.44
C SER A 117 18.33 2.47 7.20
N GLN A 118 17.12 2.41 6.65
CA GLN A 118 16.83 1.61 5.46
C GLN A 118 17.71 2.08 4.28
N GLY A 119 18.48 1.17 3.69
CA GLY A 119 19.43 1.47 2.60
C GLY A 119 20.83 1.85 3.08
N ALA A 120 21.05 2.10 4.37
CA ALA A 120 22.33 2.50 4.94
C ALA A 120 23.07 1.33 5.63
N PHE A 121 22.91 0.10 5.12
CA PHE A 121 23.58 -1.07 5.70
C PHE A 121 25.10 -1.02 5.47
N ASP A 122 25.54 -0.53 4.32
CA ASP A 122 26.96 -0.33 4.03
C ASP A 122 27.61 0.67 5.01
N GLU A 123 26.99 1.85 5.17
CA GLU A 123 27.45 2.83 6.15
C GLU A 123 27.43 2.29 7.59
N PHE A 124 26.48 1.41 7.91
CA PHE A 124 26.46 0.72 9.21
C PHE A 124 27.69 -0.17 9.38
N VAL A 125 28.04 -0.98 8.38
CA VAL A 125 29.24 -1.82 8.41
C VAL A 125 30.49 -0.95 8.54
N GLN A 126 30.59 0.15 7.81
CA GLN A 126 31.70 1.10 7.94
C GLN A 126 31.82 1.67 9.36
N ARG A 127 30.70 2.06 9.99
CA ARG A 127 30.70 2.52 11.39
C ARG A 127 31.15 1.45 12.37
N VAL A 128 30.73 0.19 12.17
CA VAL A 128 31.16 -0.94 13.01
C VAL A 128 32.67 -1.19 12.83
N ASN A 129 33.17 -1.16 11.60
CA ASN A 129 34.60 -1.33 11.31
C ASN A 129 35.46 -0.25 11.97
N ASN A 130 34.97 0.99 12.02
CA ASN A 130 35.66 2.11 12.66
C ASN A 130 35.48 2.16 14.20
N SER A 131 34.65 1.27 14.77
CA SER A 131 34.44 1.22 16.21
C SER A 131 35.55 0.45 16.95
N ASN A 132 35.63 0.63 18.26
CA ASN A 132 36.51 -0.14 19.15
C ASN A 132 35.90 -1.49 19.58
N ALA A 133 34.80 -1.93 18.98
CA ALA A 133 34.16 -3.21 19.32
C ALA A 133 35.09 -4.39 18.98
N THR A 134 35.13 -5.39 19.84
CA THR A 134 35.94 -6.60 19.67
C THR A 134 35.21 -7.69 18.88
N ASP A 135 33.88 -7.59 18.76
CA ASP A 135 32.95 -8.58 18.22
C ASP A 135 32.25 -8.08 16.94
N LYS A 136 32.98 -7.33 16.10
CA LYS A 136 32.46 -6.66 14.89
C LYS A 136 31.69 -7.61 13.96
N ASP A 137 32.21 -8.82 13.75
CA ASP A 137 31.59 -9.81 12.86
C ASP A 137 30.22 -10.28 13.39
N GLU A 138 30.09 -10.51 14.69
CA GLU A 138 28.83 -10.92 15.31
C GLU A 138 27.81 -9.76 15.32
N ILE A 139 28.26 -8.52 15.51
CA ILE A 139 27.41 -7.33 15.38
C ILE A 139 26.83 -7.25 13.96
N VAL A 140 27.67 -7.38 12.92
CA VAL A 140 27.24 -7.30 11.52
C VAL A 140 26.32 -8.47 11.16
N LYS A 141 26.65 -9.68 11.60
CA LYS A 141 25.83 -10.88 11.40
C LYS A 141 24.45 -10.71 12.01
N LYS A 142 24.35 -10.29 13.28
CA LYS A 142 23.06 -10.05 13.95
C LYS A 142 22.25 -8.97 13.23
N ALA A 143 22.89 -7.85 12.87
CA ALA A 143 22.26 -6.77 12.15
C ALA A 143 21.74 -7.21 10.76
N SER A 144 22.48 -8.07 10.05
CA SER A 144 22.05 -8.58 8.74
C SER A 144 20.75 -9.38 8.84
N VAL A 145 20.62 -10.22 9.88
CA VAL A 145 19.42 -11.02 10.14
C VAL A 145 18.26 -10.11 10.53
N GLN A 146 18.47 -9.17 11.45
CA GLN A 146 17.48 -8.17 11.84
C GLN A 146 17.00 -7.37 10.62
N TYR A 147 17.91 -6.88 9.78
CA TYR A 147 17.58 -6.09 8.60
C TYR A 147 16.72 -6.87 7.60
N ARG A 148 17.08 -8.13 7.31
CA ARG A 148 16.32 -9.03 6.43
C ARG A 148 14.92 -9.30 6.98
N ARG A 149 14.82 -9.65 8.27
CA ARG A 149 13.55 -9.95 8.95
C ARG A 149 12.64 -8.72 9.07
N MET A 150 13.22 -7.54 9.31
CA MET A 150 12.48 -6.28 9.32
C MET A 150 11.84 -5.97 7.97
N LYS A 151 12.51 -6.26 6.85
CA LYS A 151 11.90 -6.13 5.52
C LYS A 151 10.69 -7.04 5.38
N GLU A 152 10.83 -8.31 5.77
CA GLU A 152 9.77 -9.31 5.70
C GLU A 152 8.56 -8.91 6.56
N LEU A 153 8.79 -8.53 7.83
CA LEU A 153 7.76 -8.04 8.74
C LEU A 153 7.01 -6.82 8.18
N ASN A 154 7.72 -5.85 7.61
CA ASN A 154 7.07 -4.67 7.04
C ASN A 154 6.26 -5.02 5.79
N THR A 155 6.73 -5.92 4.92
CA THR A 155 5.96 -6.38 3.74
C THR A 155 4.67 -7.05 4.18
N VAL A 156 4.77 -8.05 5.06
CA VAL A 156 3.62 -8.82 5.55
C VAL A 156 2.62 -7.91 6.26
N ARG A 157 3.11 -6.95 7.06
CA ARG A 157 2.27 -5.97 7.75
C ARG A 157 1.56 -5.04 6.77
N ASN A 158 2.24 -4.56 5.73
CA ASN A 158 1.63 -3.71 4.71
C ASN A 158 0.53 -4.46 3.94
N ASP A 159 0.77 -5.72 3.56
CA ASP A 159 -0.21 -6.56 2.88
C ASP A 159 -1.43 -6.84 3.77
N PHE A 160 -1.20 -7.14 5.06
CA PHE A 160 -2.26 -7.31 6.06
C PHE A 160 -3.13 -6.05 6.19
N LEU A 161 -2.51 -4.90 6.48
CA LEU A 161 -3.21 -3.61 6.57
C LEU A 161 -3.99 -3.33 5.29
N GLU A 162 -3.42 -3.71 4.15
CA GLU A 162 -4.06 -3.44 2.89
C GLU A 162 -5.39 -4.18 2.73
N ILE A 163 -5.43 -5.44 3.17
CA ILE A 163 -6.63 -6.27 3.12
C ILE A 163 -7.65 -5.85 4.16
N GLU A 164 -7.23 -5.49 5.38
CA GLU A 164 -8.16 -4.98 6.40
C GLU A 164 -8.91 -3.73 5.91
N ILE A 165 -8.20 -2.79 5.27
CA ILE A 165 -8.83 -1.61 4.66
C ILE A 165 -9.75 -2.01 3.51
N PHE A 166 -9.35 -2.94 2.65
CA PHE A 166 -10.20 -3.38 1.54
C PHE A 166 -11.51 -4.04 2.00
N GLU A 167 -11.47 -4.79 3.10
CA GLU A 167 -12.61 -5.55 3.61
C GLU A 167 -13.57 -4.71 4.45
N MET A 168 -13.08 -3.72 5.18
CA MET A 168 -13.95 -2.87 6.01
C MET A 168 -14.98 -2.07 5.19
N ASN A 169 -14.72 -1.84 3.89
CA ASN A 169 -15.56 -0.97 3.05
C ASN A 169 -15.75 -1.53 1.63
N ASP A 170 -17.00 -1.88 1.31
CA ASP A 170 -17.37 -2.44 0.01
C ASP A 170 -17.27 -1.47 -1.17
N ASN A 171 -17.18 -0.15 -0.90
CA ASN A 171 -17.02 0.87 -1.94
C ASN A 171 -15.57 1.04 -2.41
N ILE A 172 -14.62 0.34 -1.78
CA ILE A 172 -13.21 0.40 -2.16
C ILE A 172 -12.97 -0.48 -3.40
N LEU A 173 -12.40 0.14 -4.43
CA LEU A 173 -11.93 -0.56 -5.62
C LEU A 173 -10.42 -0.80 -5.48
N PRO A 174 -9.97 -2.06 -5.36
CA PRO A 174 -8.55 -2.38 -5.23
C PRO A 174 -7.83 -2.36 -6.59
N THR A 175 -6.51 -2.30 -6.57
CA THR A 175 -5.70 -2.69 -7.73
C THR A 175 -5.47 -4.21 -7.73
N LEU A 176 -5.60 -4.85 -8.90
CA LEU A 176 -5.44 -6.30 -9.04
C LEU A 176 -3.99 -6.76 -8.91
N ASN A 177 -3.02 -5.84 -9.01
CA ASN A 177 -1.60 -6.05 -8.74
C ASN A 177 -1.00 -4.78 -8.11
N HIS A 178 0.25 -4.88 -7.66
CA HIS A 178 1.01 -3.71 -7.23
C HIS A 178 1.13 -2.70 -8.37
N SER A 179 0.63 -1.49 -8.14
CA SER A 179 0.73 -0.37 -9.06
C SER A 179 1.41 0.77 -8.34
N ARG A 180 2.40 1.41 -8.96
CA ARG A 180 3.17 2.47 -8.30
C ARG A 180 2.25 3.66 -7.98
N GLY A 181 2.19 4.03 -6.70
CA GLY A 181 1.48 5.22 -6.22
C GLY A 181 -0.04 5.09 -6.19
N THR A 182 -0.59 3.87 -6.21
CA THR A 182 -2.02 3.62 -6.05
C THR A 182 -2.25 2.18 -5.60
N ASP A 183 -2.87 2.03 -4.44
CA ASP A 183 -3.32 0.74 -3.91
C ASP A 183 -4.84 0.58 -4.01
N TYR A 184 -5.57 1.70 -3.87
CA TYR A 184 -7.03 1.72 -3.90
C TYR A 184 -7.59 2.90 -4.67
N PHE A 185 -8.87 2.77 -5.01
CA PHE A 185 -9.74 3.89 -5.28
C PHE A 185 -10.86 3.93 -4.25
N ILE A 186 -11.02 5.07 -3.60
CA ILE A 186 -12.07 5.35 -2.62
C ILE A 186 -12.94 6.45 -3.20
N ASN A 187 -14.25 6.19 -3.33
CA ASN A 187 -15.19 7.14 -3.95
C ASN A 187 -14.74 7.67 -5.32
N GLY A 188 -14.03 6.82 -6.08
CA GLY A 188 -13.52 7.13 -7.40
C GLY A 188 -12.13 7.76 -7.47
N GLU A 189 -11.51 8.10 -6.34
CA GLU A 189 -10.22 8.78 -6.29
C GLU A 189 -9.11 7.83 -5.85
N SER A 190 -7.94 7.94 -6.46
CA SER A 190 -6.80 7.04 -6.18
C SER A 190 -6.09 7.41 -4.89
N PHE A 191 -5.85 6.42 -4.04
CA PHE A 191 -5.05 6.56 -2.82
C PHE A 191 -3.92 5.53 -2.76
N ASP A 192 -2.76 5.98 -2.30
CA ASP A 192 -1.59 5.17 -1.99
C ASP A 192 -1.52 4.90 -0.48
N GLN A 193 -1.28 3.65 -0.08
CA GLN A 193 -1.11 3.29 1.32
C GLN A 193 0.31 3.63 1.77
N LYS A 194 0.42 4.38 2.86
CA LYS A 194 1.72 4.66 3.48
C LYS A 194 1.68 4.38 4.96
N VAL A 195 2.51 3.43 5.37
CA VAL A 195 2.67 3.04 6.77
C VAL A 195 3.89 3.75 7.35
N ALA A 196 3.65 4.57 8.38
CA ALA A 196 4.67 5.30 9.12
C ALA A 196 4.81 4.72 10.54
N LYS A 197 6.04 4.50 10.99
CA LYS A 197 6.31 4.03 12.36
C LYS A 197 6.15 5.12 13.43
N SER A 198 6.01 6.38 13.02
CA SER A 198 5.89 7.54 13.90
C SER A 198 5.40 8.77 13.11
N PRO A 199 4.88 9.82 13.79
CA PRO A 199 4.47 11.08 13.16
C PRO A 199 5.62 12.02 12.73
N THR A 200 6.87 11.53 12.61
CA THR A 200 8.15 12.27 12.45
C THR A 200 8.81 12.71 13.76
N LYS A 201 10.14 12.92 13.73
CA LYS A 201 10.90 13.43 14.87
C LYS A 201 10.60 14.90 15.13
N GLU A 202 10.34 15.64 14.07
CA GLU A 202 9.99 17.05 14.09
C GLU A 202 8.65 17.26 14.79
N PHE A 203 7.66 16.40 14.50
CA PHE A 203 6.38 16.44 15.21
C PHE A 203 6.56 16.18 16.70
N MET A 204 7.28 15.11 17.06
CA MET A 204 7.58 14.79 18.47
C MET A 204 8.30 15.94 19.18
N LYS A 205 9.27 16.58 18.52
CA LYS A 205 10.01 17.71 19.07
C LYS A 205 9.11 18.93 19.29
N THR A 206 8.22 19.22 18.34
CA THR A 206 7.30 20.37 18.42
C THR A 206 6.35 20.25 19.61
N TYR A 207 5.82 19.05 19.89
CA TYR A 207 4.79 18.84 20.91
C TYR A 207 5.32 18.27 22.23
N GLY A 208 6.62 18.01 22.33
CA GLY A 208 7.27 17.54 23.56
C GLY A 208 6.59 16.27 24.09
N ASP A 209 6.45 16.16 25.41
CA ASP A 209 5.88 14.97 26.07
C ASP A 209 4.42 14.67 25.67
N ASN A 210 3.68 15.67 25.21
CA ASN A 210 2.26 15.53 24.83
C ASN A 210 2.05 15.10 23.37
N TRP A 211 3.13 14.77 22.65
CA TRP A 211 3.05 14.48 21.21
C TRP A 211 2.07 13.36 20.86
N LYS A 212 1.91 12.33 21.70
CA LYS A 212 0.96 11.23 21.42
C LYS A 212 -0.48 11.72 21.45
N GLU A 213 -0.85 12.48 22.49
CA GLU A 213 -2.19 13.03 22.60
C GLU A 213 -2.50 13.99 21.45
N GLU A 214 -1.52 14.83 21.10
CA GLU A 214 -1.66 15.74 19.96
C GLU A 214 -1.85 14.97 18.66
N ALA A 215 -1.09 13.89 18.43
CA ALA A 215 -1.24 13.08 17.23
C ALA A 215 -2.64 12.45 17.10
N VAL A 216 -3.23 12.02 18.22
CA VAL A 216 -4.59 11.46 18.24
C VAL A 216 -5.66 12.54 18.03
N LYS A 217 -5.51 13.71 18.67
CA LYS A 217 -6.47 14.83 18.58
C LYS A 217 -6.40 15.57 17.24
N HIS A 218 -5.21 15.63 16.64
CA HIS A 218 -4.90 16.42 15.44
C HIS A 218 -4.21 15.58 14.34
N PRO A 219 -4.88 14.54 13.81
CA PRO A 219 -4.33 13.68 12.77
C PRO A 219 -3.98 14.45 11.47
N GLU A 220 -4.62 15.58 11.20
CA GLU A 220 -4.30 16.47 10.09
C GLU A 220 -2.88 17.06 10.19
N LYS A 221 -2.42 17.37 11.41
CA LYS A 221 -1.07 17.88 11.66
C LYS A 221 -0.04 16.77 11.50
N VAL A 222 -0.39 15.54 11.91
CA VAL A 222 0.45 14.36 11.67
C VAL A 222 0.69 14.18 10.17
N ALA A 223 -0.38 14.27 9.36
CA ALA A 223 -0.27 14.22 7.92
C ALA A 223 0.61 15.34 7.35
N GLU A 224 0.40 16.59 7.78
CA GLU A 224 1.22 17.74 7.35
C GLU A 224 2.71 17.47 7.55
N TYR A 225 3.10 17.02 8.75
CA TYR A 225 4.49 16.71 9.07
C TYR A 225 5.03 15.54 8.23
N LEU A 226 4.24 14.49 8.05
CA LEU A 226 4.60 13.35 7.19
C LEU A 226 4.76 13.74 5.72
N TYR A 227 4.08 14.79 5.25
CA TYR A 227 4.28 15.34 3.90
C TYR A 227 5.46 16.30 3.80
N LYS A 228 5.63 17.16 4.79
CA LYS A 228 6.68 18.18 4.84
C LYS A 228 8.08 17.59 4.99
N TYR A 229 8.24 16.54 5.80
CA TYR A 229 9.55 15.99 6.15
C TYR A 229 9.87 14.68 5.40
N GLN A 230 9.45 14.59 4.13
CA GLN A 230 9.82 13.48 3.25
C GLN A 230 11.20 13.68 2.65
N ASP A 231 11.90 12.57 2.38
CA ASP A 231 13.12 12.60 1.58
C ASP A 231 12.83 13.04 0.14
N GLU A 232 13.63 13.95 -0.42
CA GLU A 232 13.44 14.48 -1.80
C GLU A 232 13.35 13.37 -2.85
N GLY A 233 14.21 12.35 -2.75
CA GLY A 233 14.21 11.21 -3.67
C GLY A 233 12.94 10.34 -3.59
N ARG A 234 12.12 10.53 -2.55
CA ARG A 234 10.83 9.86 -2.33
C ARG A 234 9.68 10.85 -2.20
N PHE A 235 9.91 12.11 -2.58
CA PHE A 235 8.89 13.14 -2.51
C PHE A 235 7.69 12.76 -3.39
N GLY A 236 6.50 12.86 -2.82
CA GLY A 236 5.25 12.69 -3.55
C GLY A 236 4.13 13.43 -2.84
N ALA A 237 3.36 14.18 -3.63
CA ALA A 237 2.16 14.88 -3.21
C ALA A 237 0.89 14.17 -3.74
N ASP A 238 0.94 12.85 -3.82
CA ASP A 238 -0.21 12.01 -4.16
C ASP A 238 -1.14 11.88 -2.95
N SER A 239 -2.43 11.62 -3.20
CA SER A 239 -3.40 11.32 -2.13
C SER A 239 -3.07 9.99 -1.45
N ARG A 240 -3.17 9.94 -0.10
CA ARG A 240 -2.72 8.78 0.69
C ARG A 240 -3.68 8.34 1.79
N ILE A 241 -3.63 7.06 2.13
CA ILE A 241 -4.05 6.57 3.45
C ILE A 241 -2.78 6.44 4.29
N LEU A 242 -2.65 7.32 5.28
CA LEU A 242 -1.53 7.34 6.21
C LEU A 242 -1.88 6.49 7.42
N ILE A 243 -1.18 5.37 7.61
CA ILE A 243 -1.31 4.52 8.78
C ILE A 243 -0.12 4.80 9.68
N VAL A 244 -0.35 5.43 10.83
CA VAL A 244 0.70 6.00 11.67
C VAL A 244 0.72 5.32 13.03
N TYR A 245 1.78 4.60 13.32
CA TYR A 245 2.02 4.01 14.63
C TYR A 245 2.52 5.09 15.61
N LEU A 246 1.92 5.15 16.80
CA LEU A 246 2.41 5.91 17.96
C LEU A 246 3.17 5.02 18.94
N ASP A 247 2.91 3.71 18.90
CA ASP A 247 3.58 2.68 19.69
C ASP A 247 4.16 1.62 18.75
N GLU A 248 5.32 1.04 19.09
CA GLU A 248 5.98 0.05 18.23
C GLU A 248 5.28 -1.33 18.30
N ASP A 249 4.50 -1.58 19.34
CA ASP A 249 3.93 -2.86 19.75
C ASP A 249 2.39 -2.87 19.78
N VAL A 250 1.75 -2.09 18.89
CA VAL A 250 0.27 -2.09 18.78
C VAL A 250 -0.22 -3.50 18.44
N ALA A 251 -1.10 -4.05 19.29
CA ALA A 251 -1.69 -5.37 19.09
C ALA A 251 -2.50 -5.44 17.78
N LEU A 252 -2.42 -6.58 17.08
CA LEU A 252 -3.10 -6.77 15.79
C LEU A 252 -4.62 -6.56 15.90
N GLU A 253 -5.22 -7.01 17.00
CA GLU A 253 -6.65 -6.89 17.26
C GLU A 253 -7.07 -5.41 17.42
N LYS A 254 -6.21 -4.56 18.00
CA LYS A 254 -6.45 -3.11 18.08
C LYS A 254 -6.31 -2.43 16.73
N ILE A 255 -5.39 -2.90 15.89
CA ILE A 255 -5.23 -2.39 14.51
C ILE A 255 -6.52 -2.63 13.73
N GLU A 256 -7.04 -3.87 13.77
CA GLU A 256 -8.31 -4.24 13.11
C GLU A 256 -9.47 -3.40 13.63
N GLU A 257 -9.59 -3.24 14.94
CA GLU A 257 -10.62 -2.40 15.56
C GLU A 257 -10.54 -0.96 15.07
N LYS A 258 -9.35 -0.37 15.02
CA LYS A 258 -9.15 1.02 14.61
C LYS A 258 -9.45 1.21 13.12
N ILE A 259 -9.02 0.29 12.27
CA ILE A 259 -9.31 0.31 10.83
C ILE A 259 -10.83 0.23 10.61
N ASN A 260 -11.50 -0.75 11.22
CA ASN A 260 -12.95 -0.94 11.07
C ASN A 260 -13.79 0.25 11.56
N LYS A 261 -13.27 1.04 12.52
CA LYS A 261 -13.92 2.28 13.01
C LYS A 261 -13.57 3.53 12.20
N THR A 262 -12.62 3.45 11.26
CA THR A 262 -12.17 4.60 10.50
C THR A 262 -13.20 5.00 9.45
N ASN A 263 -13.53 6.28 9.39
CA ASN A 263 -14.38 6.84 8.35
C ASN A 263 -13.54 7.16 7.09
N LEU A 264 -13.78 6.43 6.00
CA LEU A 264 -13.15 6.65 4.69
C LEU A 264 -14.07 7.37 3.68
N ASN A 265 -15.10 8.08 4.13
CA ASN A 265 -16.02 8.78 3.24
C ASN A 265 -15.48 10.13 2.76
N GLN A 266 -14.81 10.88 3.64
CA GLN A 266 -14.31 12.22 3.34
C GLN A 266 -12.84 12.35 3.75
N PRO A 267 -11.92 12.57 2.78
CA PRO A 267 -10.52 12.76 3.10
C PRO A 267 -10.28 14.12 3.76
N LEU A 268 -9.23 14.19 4.59
CA LEU A 268 -8.70 15.45 5.10
C LEU A 268 -8.01 16.19 3.96
N LYS A 269 -8.16 17.51 3.92
CA LYS A 269 -7.40 18.39 3.03
C LYS A 269 -6.22 18.97 3.78
N VAL A 270 -5.01 18.60 3.40
CA VAL A 270 -3.78 18.98 4.08
C VAL A 270 -2.94 19.85 3.15
N GLY A 271 -2.70 21.08 3.58
CA GLY A 271 -1.75 21.99 2.92
C GLY A 271 -0.38 21.86 3.57
N PHE A 272 0.69 21.80 2.78
CA PHE A 272 2.05 21.81 3.31
C PHE A 272 3.01 22.51 2.37
N THR A 273 4.14 22.94 2.92
CA THR A 273 5.22 23.55 2.16
C THR A 273 6.42 22.60 2.16
N TYR A 274 6.99 22.36 0.98
CA TYR A 274 8.21 21.59 0.80
C TYR A 274 9.29 22.43 0.13
N ASN A 275 10.53 22.37 0.63
CA ASN A 275 11.67 23.09 0.06
C ASN A 275 12.47 22.13 -0.83
N HIS A 276 12.25 22.22 -2.14
CA HIS A 276 12.95 21.37 -3.11
C HIS A 276 14.39 21.79 -3.30
N ALA A 277 15.31 20.83 -3.35
CA ALA A 277 16.74 21.10 -3.52
C ALA A 277 17.09 21.95 -4.75
N ARG A 278 16.29 21.87 -5.82
CA ARG A 278 16.54 22.60 -7.09
C ARG A 278 15.56 23.74 -7.37
N VAL A 279 14.34 23.64 -6.87
CA VAL A 279 13.25 24.56 -7.22
C VAL A 279 12.93 25.54 -6.08
N GLY A 280 13.44 25.27 -4.88
CA GLY A 280 13.12 26.02 -3.68
C GLY A 280 11.75 25.69 -3.13
N GLU A 281 11.19 26.62 -2.37
CA GLU A 281 9.95 26.44 -1.63
C GLU A 281 8.73 26.34 -2.56
N LYS A 282 7.94 25.27 -2.38
CA LYS A 282 6.65 25.06 -3.05
C LYS A 282 5.57 24.68 -2.06
N LYS A 283 4.36 25.15 -2.33
CA LYS A 283 3.15 24.81 -1.58
C LYS A 283 2.37 23.73 -2.30
N TYR A 284 1.89 22.76 -1.53
CA TYR A 284 1.12 21.62 -1.99
C TYR A 284 -0.17 21.54 -1.18
N GLN A 285 -1.20 20.98 -1.80
CA GLN A 285 -2.43 20.60 -1.15
C GLN A 285 -2.77 19.18 -1.59
N VAL A 286 -3.04 18.31 -0.62
CA VAL A 286 -3.31 16.90 -0.84
C VAL A 286 -4.53 16.46 -0.06
N GLU A 287 -5.13 15.37 -0.52
CA GLU A 287 -6.22 14.69 0.17
C GLU A 287 -5.70 13.41 0.82
N CYS A 288 -5.97 13.21 2.10
CA CYS A 288 -5.53 12.00 2.78
C CYS A 288 -6.48 11.54 3.88
N PHE A 289 -6.44 10.25 4.14
CA PHE A 289 -6.98 9.66 5.36
C PHE A 289 -5.83 9.40 6.32
N VAL A 290 -6.09 9.50 7.63
CA VAL A 290 -5.07 9.27 8.66
C VAL A 290 -5.64 8.32 9.69
N ILE A 291 -4.98 7.17 9.85
CA ILE A 291 -5.31 6.14 10.84
C ILE A 291 -4.17 6.13 11.84
N VAL A 292 -4.41 6.72 13.00
CA VAL A 292 -3.45 6.75 14.10
C VAL A 292 -3.63 5.48 14.94
N LEU A 293 -2.57 4.68 15.03
CA LEU A 293 -2.52 3.42 15.76
C LEU A 293 -1.77 3.62 17.07
N SER A 294 -2.44 3.38 18.19
CA SER A 294 -1.86 3.37 19.53
C SER A 294 -2.38 2.17 20.30
N ASN A 295 -1.69 1.81 21.37
CA ASN A 295 -2.22 0.93 22.40
C ASN A 295 -3.32 1.62 23.22
#